data_AF-A0A3S5F7F4-F1
#
_entry.id   AF-A0A3S5F7F4-F1
#
_cell.length_a   1.000
_cell.length_b   1.000
_cell.length_c   1.000
_cell.angle_alpha   90.00
_cell.angle_beta   90.00
_cell.angle_gamma   90.00
#
_symmetry.space_group_name_H-M   'P 1'
#
loop_
_entity.id
_entity.type
_entity.pdbx_description
1 polymer ?
#
loop_
_entity_poly.entity_id
_entity_poly.type
_entity_poly.pdbx_seq_one_letter_code
_entity_poly.pdbx_strand_id
1 'polypeptide(L)'
;MVDIPNERSSHTTPTYRGMGLATASATCLSFAVATLMGWTVNLPISLTFLAGGGLALLLGWTEDVYGVSIAKRAGMQLVIGLGIALSLAIIQEASLLWVPVAGLFIAGYINVTNFMDGINGISGCHGLVAGLAYAYMGA
;
A
#
# COMPACT_ATOMS: atom_id res chain seq x y z
N MET A 1 15.01 -1.30 10.82
CA MET A 1 15.07 -0.33 11.94
C MET A 1 14.73 -1.07 13.22
N VAL A 2 15.18 -0.63 14.40
CA VAL A 2 14.87 -1.32 15.67
C VAL A 2 13.93 -0.44 16.49
N ASP A 3 12.79 -0.98 16.91
CA ASP A 3 11.87 -0.35 17.85
C ASP A 3 12.32 -0.64 19.29
N ILE A 4 12.40 0.39 20.13
CA ILE A 4 12.77 0.25 21.53
C ILE A 4 11.50 0.37 22.37
N PRO A 5 11.20 -0.59 23.27
CA PRO A 5 9.99 -0.56 24.09
C PRO A 5 9.85 0.74 24.90
N ASN A 6 8.64 1.29 24.93
CA ASN A 6 8.25 2.42 25.79
C ASN A 6 7.00 2.04 26.62
N GLU A 7 6.57 2.86 27.57
CA GLU A 7 5.46 2.60 28.51
C GLU A 7 4.09 2.30 27.84
N ARG A 8 3.96 2.51 26.54
CA ARG A 8 2.77 2.16 25.73
C ARG A 8 2.96 0.94 24.83
N SER A 9 4.12 0.29 24.89
CA SER A 9 4.47 -0.84 24.03
C SER A 9 3.98 -2.16 24.65
N SER A 10 3.36 -3.00 23.84
CA SER A 10 2.92 -4.35 24.21
C SER A 10 4.04 -5.39 24.15
N HIS A 11 5.16 -5.07 23.52
CA HIS A 11 6.38 -5.89 23.46
C HIS A 11 7.41 -5.40 24.49
N THR A 12 8.08 -6.35 25.13
CA THR A 12 9.11 -6.09 26.15
C THR A 12 10.53 -6.19 25.59
N THR A 13 10.68 -6.64 24.34
CA THR A 13 11.97 -6.78 23.65
C THR A 13 12.02 -5.85 22.43
N PRO A 14 13.20 -5.34 22.06
CA PRO A 14 13.35 -4.55 20.85
C PRO A 14 12.96 -5.36 19.61
N THR A 15 12.05 -4.84 18.80
CA THR A 15 11.55 -5.53 17.61
C THR A 15 12.09 -4.87 16.34
N TYR A 16 12.44 -5.70 15.35
CA TYR A 16 12.86 -5.18 14.04
C TYR A 16 11.65 -4.62 13.29
N ARG A 17 11.65 -3.31 13.06
CA ARG A 17 10.75 -2.59 12.14
C ARG A 17 11.28 -2.65 10.71
N GLY A 18 10.36 -2.70 9.75
CA GLY A 18 10.67 -2.68 8.32
C GLY A 18 10.25 -3.94 7.55
N MET A 19 9.60 -4.91 8.19
CA MET A 19 9.01 -6.06 7.49
C MET A 19 8.00 -5.61 6.43
N GLY A 20 7.21 -4.56 6.71
CA GLY A 20 6.30 -3.94 5.74
C GLY A 20 7.03 -3.45 4.47
N LEU A 21 8.19 -2.78 4.63
CA LEU A 21 9.00 -2.30 3.50
C LEU A 21 9.57 -3.45 2.66
N ALA A 22 10.01 -4.54 3.32
CA ALA A 22 10.49 -5.73 2.61
C ALA A 22 9.35 -6.38 1.81
N THR A 23 8.17 -6.52 2.40
CA THR A 23 7.01 -7.07 1.68
C THR A 23 6.52 -6.17 0.55
N ALA A 24 6.43 -4.85 0.77
CA ALA A 24 6.01 -3.91 -0.25
C ALA A 24 6.99 -3.85 -1.43
N SER A 25 8.30 -3.87 -1.15
CA SER A 25 9.34 -3.88 -2.19
C SER A 25 9.34 -5.19 -2.98
N ALA A 26 9.17 -6.34 -2.31
CA ALA A 26 8.99 -7.62 -2.98
C ALA A 26 7.74 -7.63 -3.88
N THR A 27 6.59 -7.15 -3.39
CA THR A 27 5.36 -7.05 -4.19
C THR A 27 5.56 -6.15 -5.41
N CYS A 28 6.13 -4.96 -5.26
CA CYS A 28 6.40 -4.06 -6.38
C CYS A 28 7.35 -4.70 -7.40
N LEU A 29 8.42 -5.35 -6.93
CA LEU A 29 9.39 -6.00 -7.80
C LEU A 29 8.78 -7.19 -8.56
N SER A 30 8.06 -8.07 -7.87
CA SER A 30 7.37 -9.21 -8.48
C SER A 30 6.37 -8.75 -9.53
N PHE A 31 5.60 -7.70 -9.23
CA PHE A 31 4.61 -7.16 -10.17
C PHE A 31 5.28 -6.45 -11.37
N ALA A 32 6.41 -5.78 -11.16
CA ALA A 32 7.20 -5.19 -12.23
C ALA A 32 7.78 -6.27 -13.17
N VAL A 33 8.34 -7.35 -12.62
CA VAL A 33 8.83 -8.49 -13.40
C VAL A 33 7.68 -9.15 -14.17
N ALA A 34 6.53 -9.38 -13.54
CA ALA A 34 5.35 -9.92 -14.23
C ALA A 34 4.89 -9.02 -15.39
N THR A 35 4.94 -7.70 -15.21
CA THR A 35 4.60 -6.72 -16.26
C THR A 35 5.61 -6.78 -17.41
N LEU A 36 6.91 -6.86 -17.12
CA LEU A 36 7.97 -6.96 -18.12
C LEU A 36 7.92 -8.27 -18.92
N MET A 37 7.53 -9.36 -18.27
CA MET A 37 7.34 -10.67 -18.91
C MET A 37 6.02 -10.80 -19.67
N GLY A 38 5.18 -9.76 -19.67
CA GLY A 38 3.89 -9.76 -20.35
C GLY A 38 2.84 -10.68 -19.70
N TRP A 39 3.01 -11.02 -18.42
CA TRP A 39 2.05 -11.85 -17.67
C TRP A 39 0.87 -11.03 -17.13
N THR A 40 0.92 -9.70 -17.22
CA THR A 40 -0.18 -8.85 -16.81
C THR A 40 -1.18 -8.62 -17.95
N VAL A 41 -2.46 -8.53 -17.58
CA VAL A 41 -3.57 -8.44 -18.55
C VAL A 41 -3.56 -7.12 -19.33
N ASN A 42 -3.21 -6.01 -18.66
CA ASN A 42 -3.27 -4.68 -19.24
C ASN A 42 -2.09 -3.83 -18.74
N LEU A 43 -1.24 -3.40 -19.67
CA LEU A 43 -0.03 -2.64 -19.36
C LEU A 43 -0.35 -1.29 -18.67
N PRO A 44 -1.24 -0.42 -19.19
CA PRO A 44 -1.65 0.79 -18.50
C PRO A 44 -2.09 0.55 -17.05
N ILE A 45 -2.97 -0.42 -16.80
CA ILE A 45 -3.44 -0.75 -15.45
C ILE A 45 -2.27 -1.20 -14.56
N SER A 46 -1.37 -2.01 -15.11
CA SER A 46 -0.19 -2.49 -14.37
C SER A 46 0.74 -1.34 -13.97
N LEU A 47 0.95 -0.38 -14.87
CA LEU A 47 1.74 0.82 -14.59
C LEU A 47 1.07 1.69 -13.52
N THR A 48 -0.26 1.81 -13.52
CA THR A 48 -1.00 2.52 -12.47
C THR A 48 -0.76 1.89 -11.09
N PHE A 49 -0.82 0.56 -10.98
CA PHE A 49 -0.55 -0.14 -9.73
C PHE A 49 0.92 -0.02 -9.30
N LEU A 50 1.88 -0.11 -10.23
CA LEU A 50 3.31 0.08 -9.93
C LEU A 50 3.61 1.49 -9.44
N ALA A 51 3.06 2.51 -10.11
CA ALA A 51 3.25 3.90 -9.72
C ALA A 51 2.59 4.18 -8.36
N GLY A 52 1.34 3.76 -8.18
CA GLY A 52 0.60 3.94 -6.93
C GLY A 52 1.24 3.21 -5.74
N GLY A 53 1.56 1.93 -5.93
CA GLY A 53 2.23 1.11 -4.93
C GLY A 53 3.63 1.62 -4.60
N GLY A 54 4.40 2.04 -5.61
CA GLY A 54 5.71 2.65 -5.43
C GLY A 54 5.67 3.95 -4.64
N LEU A 55 4.71 4.85 -4.94
CA LEU A 55 4.50 6.08 -4.18
C LEU A 55 4.10 5.78 -2.72
N ALA A 56 3.21 4.81 -2.49
CA ALA A 56 2.82 4.40 -1.14
C ALA A 56 4.00 3.79 -0.35
N LEU A 57 4.85 2.98 -1.02
CA LEU A 57 6.08 2.44 -0.46
C LEU A 57 7.06 3.56 -0.07
N LEU A 58 7.29 4.53 -0.96
CA LEU A 58 8.15 5.67 -0.68
C LEU A 58 7.62 6.53 0.47
N LEU A 59 6.30 6.72 0.54
CA LEU A 59 5.67 7.43 1.64
C LEU A 59 5.89 6.69 2.97
N GLY A 60 5.61 5.38 3.02
CA GLY A 60 5.85 4.55 4.20
C GLY A 60 7.31 4.54 4.64
N TRP A 61 8.25 4.47 3.69
CA TRP A 61 9.68 4.57 4.00
C TRP A 61 10.05 5.94 4.57
N THR A 62 9.53 7.02 3.97
CA THR A 62 9.78 8.39 4.46
C THR A 62 9.25 8.56 5.89
N GLU A 63 8.09 7.97 6.19
CA GLU A 63 7.52 7.92 7.54
C GLU A 63 8.41 7.19 8.54
N ASP A 64 8.93 6.02 8.15
CA ASP A 64 9.82 5.22 8.99
C ASP A 64 11.15 5.94 9.30
N VAL A 65 11.72 6.67 8.34
CA VAL A 65 13.03 7.35 8.50
C VAL A 65 12.90 8.70 9.20
N TYR A 66 12.00 9.55 8.73
CA TYR A 66 11.97 10.97 9.11
C TYR A 66 10.83 11.33 10.06
N GLY A 67 9.80 10.49 10.14
CA GLY A 67 8.53 10.82 10.78
C GLY A 67 7.77 11.87 9.97
N VAL A 68 6.48 11.61 9.72
CA VAL A 68 5.59 12.54 9.02
C VAL A 68 4.40 12.86 9.91
N SER A 69 3.98 14.13 9.93
CA SER A 69 2.78 14.53 10.69
C SER A 69 1.53 13.87 10.11
N ILE A 70 0.57 13.55 11.00
CA ILE A 70 -0.66 12.84 10.65
C ILE A 70 -1.41 13.52 9.49
N ALA A 71 -1.50 14.85 9.50
CA ALA A 71 -2.18 15.62 8.45
C ALA A 71 -1.48 15.51 7.08
N LYS A 72 -0.13 15.58 7.07
CA LYS A 72 0.65 15.44 5.83
C LYS A 72 0.54 14.03 5.27
N ARG A 73 0.64 13.01 6.13
CA ARG A 73 0.42 11.60 5.75
C ARG A 73 -0.94 11.40 5.10
N ALA A 74 -2.01 11.83 5.77
CA ALA A 74 -3.37 11.68 5.24
C ALA A 74 -3.55 12.41 3.91
N GLY A 75 -3.00 13.63 3.78
CA GLY A 75 -3.01 14.37 2.52
C GLY A 75 -2.28 13.65 1.38
N MET A 76 -1.09 13.10 1.65
CA MET A 76 -0.33 12.34 0.64
C MET A 76 -1.01 11.03 0.27
N GLN A 77 -1.56 10.29 1.23
CA GLN A 77 -2.35 9.08 0.96
C GLN A 77 -3.57 9.40 0.08
N LEU A 78 -4.24 10.54 0.32
CA LEU A 78 -5.35 11.01 -0.50
C LEU A 78 -4.92 11.37 -1.91
N VAL A 79 -3.81 12.08 -2.08
CA VAL A 79 -3.27 12.41 -3.41
C VAL A 79 -2.90 11.15 -4.19
N ILE A 80 -2.23 10.20 -3.54
CA ILE A 80 -1.90 8.90 -4.15
C ILE A 80 -3.18 8.16 -4.54
N GLY A 81 -4.17 8.07 -3.64
CA GLY A 81 -5.44 7.41 -3.89
C GLY A 81 -6.22 8.05 -5.05
N LEU A 82 -6.31 9.38 -5.09
CA LEU A 82 -6.97 10.12 -6.18
C LEU A 82 -6.23 9.93 -7.52
N GLY A 83 -4.90 9.91 -7.51
CA GLY A 83 -4.10 9.66 -8.70
C GLY A 83 -4.34 8.27 -9.29
N ILE A 84 -4.37 7.24 -8.44
CA ILE A 84 -4.70 5.86 -8.84
C ILE A 84 -6.13 5.81 -9.38
N ALA A 85 -7.10 6.36 -8.64
CA ALA A 85 -8.52 6.35 -9.02
C ALA A 85 -8.78 7.06 -10.35
N LEU A 86 -8.16 8.23 -10.56
CA LEU A 86 -8.26 8.99 -11.80
C LEU A 86 -7.66 8.20 -12.98
N SER A 87 -6.46 7.63 -12.79
CA SER A 87 -5.80 6.83 -13.82
C SER A 87 -6.64 5.62 -14.22
N LEU A 88 -7.18 4.88 -13.24
CA LEU A 88 -8.05 3.74 -13.50
C LEU A 88 -9.37 4.14 -14.18
N ALA A 89 -9.96 5.28 -13.79
CA ALA A 89 -11.19 5.77 -14.40
C ALA A 89 -10.99 6.13 -15.88
N ILE A 90 -9.86 6.75 -16.23
CA ILE A 90 -9.51 7.08 -17.62
C ILE A 90 -9.26 5.79 -18.43
N ILE A 91 -8.47 4.86 -17.89
CA ILE A 91 -8.10 3.62 -18.60
C ILE A 91 -9.31 2.72 -18.86
N GLN A 92 -10.26 2.66 -17.92
CA GLN A 92 -11.45 1.82 -18.01
C GLN A 92 -12.68 2.55 -18.56
N GLU A 93 -12.53 3.81 -19.00
CA GLU A 93 -13.63 4.66 -19.47
C GLU A 93 -14.79 4.76 -18.44
N ALA A 94 -14.45 4.70 -17.15
CA ALA A 94 -15.42 4.78 -16.07
C ALA A 94 -15.79 6.23 -15.76
N SER A 95 -16.95 6.43 -15.13
CA SER A 95 -17.39 7.77 -14.73
C SER A 95 -16.44 8.41 -13.73
N LEU A 96 -15.98 9.62 -14.05
CA LEU A 96 -15.11 10.43 -13.18
C LEU A 96 -15.75 10.79 -11.83
N LEU A 97 -17.08 10.65 -11.71
CA LEU A 97 -17.80 10.84 -10.44
C LEU A 97 -17.37 9.84 -9.36
N TRP A 98 -16.82 8.69 -9.75
CA TRP A 98 -16.29 7.71 -8.81
C TRP A 98 -14.89 8.03 -8.29
N VAL A 99 -14.16 8.96 -8.92
CA VAL A 99 -12.77 9.27 -8.54
C VAL A 99 -12.64 9.72 -7.08
N PRO A 100 -13.48 10.64 -6.56
CA PRO A 100 -13.40 11.03 -5.15
C PRO A 100 -13.68 9.87 -4.20
N VAL A 101 -14.66 9.02 -4.54
CA VAL A 101 -15.06 7.88 -3.70
C VAL A 101 -13.95 6.82 -3.68
N ALA A 102 -13.44 6.44 -4.85
CA ALA A 102 -12.35 5.48 -4.97
C ALA A 102 -11.04 6.00 -4.35
N GLY A 103 -10.71 7.28 -4.56
CA GLY A 103 -9.52 7.88 -3.97
C GLY A 103 -9.59 7.94 -2.44
N LEU A 104 -10.74 8.31 -1.88
CA LEU A 104 -10.97 8.27 -0.43
C LEU A 104 -10.91 6.85 0.11
N PHE A 105 -11.48 5.88 -0.61
CA PHE A 105 -11.42 4.46 -0.23
C PHE A 105 -9.97 3.96 -0.17
N ILE A 106 -9.17 4.23 -1.20
CA ILE A 106 -7.75 3.82 -1.23
C ILE A 106 -6.98 4.46 -0.07
N ALA A 107 -7.11 5.79 0.11
CA ALA A 107 -6.44 6.50 1.19
C ALA A 107 -6.86 5.99 2.58
N GLY A 108 -8.16 5.79 2.78
CA GLY A 108 -8.73 5.23 4.00
C GLY A 108 -8.24 3.81 4.25
N TYR A 109 -8.17 2.98 3.22
CA TYR A 109 -7.68 1.60 3.35
C TYR A 109 -6.21 1.55 3.77
N ILE A 110 -5.33 2.37 3.17
CA ILE A 110 -3.92 2.47 3.60
C ILE A 110 -3.84 2.90 5.07
N ASN A 111 -4.66 3.85 5.48
CA ASN A 111 -4.70 4.30 6.88
C ASN A 111 -5.13 3.18 7.84
N VAL A 112 -6.18 2.43 7.47
CA VAL A 112 -6.69 1.29 8.26
C VAL A 112 -5.65 0.17 8.35
N THR A 113 -4.97 -0.19 7.25
CA THR A 113 -3.93 -1.22 7.29
C THR A 113 -2.74 -0.79 8.15
N ASN A 114 -2.36 0.49 8.11
CA ASN A 114 -1.30 1.02 8.98
C ASN A 114 -1.72 1.02 10.46
N PHE A 115 -3.01 1.23 10.75
CA PHE A 115 -3.55 1.12 12.11
C PHE A 115 -3.54 -0.32 12.61
N MET A 116 -3.88 -1.29 11.75
CA MET A 116 -3.86 -2.73 12.08
C MET A 116 -2.46 -3.26 12.39
N ASP A 117 -1.41 -2.64 11.84
CA ASP A 117 -0.01 -3.03 12.06
C ASP A 117 0.47 -2.81 13.52
N GLY A 118 -0.33 -2.11 14.33
CA GLY A 118 -0.10 -2.00 15.78
C GLY A 118 -0.28 -3.30 16.56
N ILE A 119 -0.87 -4.34 15.96
CA ILE A 119 -0.98 -5.68 16.53
C ILE A 119 -0.09 -6.64 15.74
N ASN A 120 0.83 -7.31 16.45
CA ASN A 120 1.83 -8.20 15.86
C ASN A 120 1.20 -9.21 14.88
N GLY A 121 1.53 -9.08 13.58
CA GLY A 121 1.23 -10.06 12.54
C GLY A 121 -0.14 -9.97 11.88
N ILE A 122 -1.07 -9.14 12.38
CA ILE A 122 -2.44 -9.07 11.81
C ILE A 122 -2.43 -8.46 10.40
N SER A 123 -1.71 -7.35 10.20
CA SER A 123 -1.53 -6.69 8.90
C SER A 123 -0.97 -7.65 7.84
N GLY A 124 0.06 -8.42 8.21
CA GLY A 124 0.70 -9.42 7.35
C GLY A 124 -0.24 -10.57 6.98
N CYS A 125 -0.94 -11.15 7.97
CA CYS A 125 -1.95 -12.20 7.72
C CYS A 125 -3.09 -11.69 6.83
N HIS A 126 -3.58 -10.48 7.08
CA HIS A 126 -4.61 -9.84 6.26
C HIS A 126 -4.13 -9.67 4.82
N GLY A 127 -2.93 -9.13 4.63
CA GLY A 127 -2.31 -8.98 3.31
C GLY A 127 -2.15 -10.32 2.57
N LEU A 128 -1.73 -11.38 3.28
CA LEU A 128 -1.61 -12.72 2.72
C LEU A 128 -2.96 -13.28 2.25
N VAL A 129 -3.98 -13.23 3.11
CA VAL A 129 -5.32 -13.73 2.78
C VAL A 129 -5.93 -12.94 1.61
N ALA A 130 -5.82 -11.61 1.63
CA ALA A 130 -6.31 -10.77 0.54
C ALA A 130 -5.56 -11.07 -0.77
N GLY A 131 -4.24 -11.19 -0.72
CA GLY A 131 -3.42 -11.53 -1.90
C GLY A 131 -3.78 -12.89 -2.49
N LEU A 132 -3.97 -13.92 -1.65
CA LEU A 132 -4.40 -15.25 -2.08
C LEU A 132 -5.81 -15.22 -2.68
N ALA A 133 -6.74 -14.45 -2.11
CA ALA A 133 -8.08 -14.30 -2.66
C ALA A 133 -8.05 -13.67 -4.05
N TYR A 134 -7.28 -12.59 -4.25
CA TYR A 134 -7.11 -11.98 -5.58
C TYR A 134 -6.40 -12.90 -6.57
N ALA A 135 -5.40 -13.66 -6.12
CA ALA A 135 -4.71 -14.65 -6.97
C ALA A 135 -5.68 -15.76 -7.41
N TYR A 136 -6.56 -16.23 -6.52
CA TYR A 136 -7.59 -17.22 -6.85
C TYR A 136 -8.65 -16.66 -7.80
N MET A 137 -9.10 -15.42 -7.60
CA MET A 137 -10.07 -14.77 -8.49
C MET A 137 -9.52 -14.47 -9.89
N GLY A 138 -8.20 -14.32 -10.02
CA GLY A 138 -7.53 -14.06 -11.29
C GLY A 138 -7.07 -15.30 -12.06
N ALA A 139 -7.23 -16.51 -11.51
CA ALA A 139 -6.91 -17.79 -12.14
C ALA A 139 -8.09 -18.30 -13.00
#